data_AF-A0A4U9UI04-F1
#
_entry.id   AF-A0A4U9UI04-F1
#
_cell.length_a   1.000
_cell.length_b   1.000
_cell.length_c   1.000
_cell.angle_alpha   90.00
_cell.angle_beta   90.00
_cell.angle_gamma   90.00
#
_symmetry.space_group_name_H-M   'P 1'
#
loop_
_entity.id
_entity.type
_entity.pdbx_description
1 polymer ?
#
loop_
_entity_poly.entity_id
_entity_poly.type
_entity_poly.pdbx_seq_one_letter_code
_entity_poly.pdbx_strand_id
1 'polypeptide(L)'
;MNDVRYGGGISPQFDNPGEGKPIGSGWVAQQWDPAVRQRYQALLAALAERFDGRVYGVNLPETAIDLDEKRPPKGFTCDNYFASEMENLTFARKVFTKSHVVQYVNFWPCEWNNDHNYMGRLFEFASANNIGLGGPDIVPYRKAQMKNSYPFFNKYKNKLALVAMAVQEPTLTYRNPNTGKPFSKEELYNSQKTISVQISFSGARRPHWLAKK
;
A
#
# COMPACT_ATOMS: atom_id res chain seq x y z
N MET A 1 0.59 21.71 14.09
CA MET A 1 -0.59 20.86 13.79
C MET A 1 -1.61 21.08 14.90
N ASN A 2 -2.16 22.29 15.00
CA ASN A 2 -3.00 22.66 16.16
C ASN A 2 -4.41 23.07 15.73
N ASP A 3 -4.79 22.71 14.49
CA ASP A 3 -6.14 22.96 14.00
C ASP A 3 -7.10 22.00 14.71
N VAL A 4 -7.93 22.56 15.59
CA VAL A 4 -8.88 21.84 16.44
C VAL A 4 -9.85 21.02 15.60
N ARG A 5 -10.18 21.47 14.38
CA ARG A 5 -11.09 20.74 13.48
C ARG A 5 -10.57 19.35 13.12
N TYR A 6 -9.25 19.17 13.07
CA TYR A 6 -8.63 17.91 12.65
C TYR A 6 -7.95 17.17 13.82
N GLY A 7 -8.02 17.69 15.05
CA GLY A 7 -7.34 17.09 16.21
C GLY A 7 -5.82 16.93 16.01
N GLY A 8 -5.21 17.77 15.18
CA GLY A 8 -3.81 17.65 14.73
C GLY A 8 -3.63 16.86 13.42
N GLY A 9 -4.54 15.95 13.09
CA GLY A 9 -4.69 15.34 11.77
C GLY A 9 -3.65 14.30 11.37
N ILE A 10 -2.63 14.08 12.20
CA ILE A 10 -1.59 13.07 11.98
C ILE A 10 -1.25 12.33 13.27
N SER A 11 -0.71 11.11 13.15
CA SER A 11 -0.19 10.32 14.26
C SER A 11 1.24 9.87 13.96
N PRO A 12 2.12 9.83 14.98
CA PRO A 12 3.46 9.29 14.79
C PRO A 12 3.38 7.79 14.53
N GLN A 13 4.29 7.30 13.69
CA GLN A 13 4.47 5.87 13.43
C GLN A 13 5.94 5.50 13.44
N PHE A 14 6.23 4.23 13.68
CA PHE A 14 7.55 3.68 13.49
C PHE A 14 7.80 3.44 12.01
N ASP A 15 9.03 3.63 11.55
CA ASP A 15 9.43 3.42 10.16
C ASP A 15 10.58 2.42 10.08
N ASN A 16 10.62 1.65 8.98
CA ASN A 16 11.67 0.71 8.66
C ASN A 16 12.50 1.20 7.47
N PRO A 17 13.55 1.99 7.69
CA PRO A 17 14.36 2.55 6.61
C PRO A 17 15.28 1.54 5.90
N GLY A 18 15.24 0.25 6.25
CA GLY A 18 16.10 -0.77 5.65
C GLY A 18 16.61 -1.81 6.64
N GLU A 19 17.05 -2.97 6.15
CA GLU A 19 17.59 -4.03 7.01
C GLU A 19 18.91 -3.57 7.66
N GLY A 20 19.00 -3.70 8.99
CA GLY A 20 20.16 -3.23 9.77
C GLY A 20 20.21 -1.71 9.99
N LYS A 21 19.14 -0.98 9.66
CA LYS A 21 19.00 0.45 9.98
C LYS A 21 18.26 0.65 11.32
N PRO A 22 18.53 1.75 12.04
CA PRO A 22 17.76 2.09 13.23
C PRO A 22 16.30 2.35 12.86
N ILE A 23 15.38 2.05 13.79
CA ILE A 23 13.95 2.36 13.64
C ILE A 23 13.81 3.87 13.38
N GLY A 24 13.18 4.20 12.25
CA GLY A 24 12.86 5.57 11.87
C GLY A 24 11.58 6.05 12.57
N SER A 25 11.33 7.35 12.46
CA SER A 25 10.06 7.95 12.85
C SER A 25 9.38 8.56 11.63
N GLY A 26 8.10 8.27 11.49
CA GLY A 26 7.24 8.80 10.43
C GLY A 26 5.95 9.35 10.97
N TRP A 27 5.09 9.83 10.07
CA TRP A 27 3.75 10.28 10.38
C TRP A 27 2.75 9.69 9.40
N VAL A 28 1.58 9.32 9.91
CA VAL A 28 0.43 8.90 9.11
C VAL A 28 -0.69 9.92 9.30
N ALA A 29 -1.42 10.24 8.22
CA ALA A 29 -2.65 11.03 8.33
C ALA A 29 -3.73 10.22 9.06
N GLN A 30 -4.44 10.83 10.01
CA GLN A 30 -5.50 10.15 10.75
C GLN A 30 -6.75 9.97 9.89
N GLN A 31 -6.71 9.12 8.87
CA GLN A 31 -7.83 8.92 7.94
C GLN A 31 -9.08 8.34 8.63
N TRP A 32 -8.92 7.79 9.84
CA TRP A 32 -10.02 7.37 10.72
C TRP A 32 -10.77 8.55 11.38
N ASP A 33 -10.18 9.75 11.41
CA ASP A 33 -10.87 10.97 11.81
C ASP A 33 -11.76 11.46 10.64
N PRO A 34 -13.09 11.63 10.86
CA PRO A 34 -13.99 12.04 9.79
C PRO A 34 -13.66 13.38 9.13
N ALA A 35 -13.14 14.36 9.88
CA ALA A 35 -12.78 15.66 9.32
C ALA A 35 -11.53 15.57 8.44
N VAL A 36 -10.54 14.78 8.86
CA VAL A 36 -9.35 14.48 8.04
C VAL A 36 -9.77 13.72 6.78
N ARG A 37 -10.63 12.72 6.92
CA ARG A 37 -11.14 11.92 5.80
C ARG A 37 -11.87 12.77 4.75
N GLN A 38 -12.80 13.62 5.20
CA GLN A 38 -13.52 14.54 4.32
C GLN A 38 -12.56 15.48 3.57
N ARG A 39 -11.52 15.98 4.24
CA ARG A 39 -10.51 16.83 3.60
C ARG A 39 -9.68 16.05 2.56
N TYR A 40 -9.34 14.80 2.86
CA TYR A 40 -8.63 13.93 1.91
C TYR A 40 -9.48 13.62 0.68
N GLN A 41 -10.77 13.33 0.86
CA GLN A 41 -11.71 13.14 -0.26
C GLN A 41 -11.88 14.41 -1.10
N ALA A 42 -11.94 15.59 -0.47
CA ALA A 42 -11.96 16.86 -1.20
C ALA A 42 -10.68 17.06 -2.05
N LEU A 43 -9.51 16.65 -1.53
CA LEU A 43 -8.26 16.64 -2.30
C LEU A 43 -8.35 15.66 -3.49
N LEU A 44 -8.85 14.45 -3.29
CA LEU A 44 -9.04 13.47 -4.37
C LEU A 44 -9.96 14.00 -5.47
N ALA A 45 -11.06 14.68 -5.10
CA ALA A 45 -11.97 15.30 -6.07
C ALA A 45 -11.27 16.40 -6.88
N ALA A 46 -10.53 17.29 -6.22
CA ALA A 46 -9.78 18.36 -6.92
C ALA A 46 -8.67 17.81 -7.83
N LEU A 47 -8.01 16.73 -7.42
CA LEU A 47 -7.02 16.03 -8.26
C LEU A 47 -7.69 15.38 -9.47
N ALA A 48 -8.84 14.73 -9.28
CA ALA A 48 -9.59 14.11 -10.38
C ALA A 48 -10.06 15.15 -11.40
N GLU A 49 -10.63 16.27 -10.95
CA GLU A 49 -11.04 17.38 -11.83
C GLU A 49 -9.90 17.84 -12.75
N ARG A 50 -8.68 17.88 -12.21
CA ARG A 50 -7.51 18.38 -12.96
C ARG A 50 -6.80 17.30 -13.78
N PHE A 51 -6.79 16.05 -13.33
CA PHE A 51 -5.87 15.01 -13.83
C PHE A 51 -6.54 13.71 -14.30
N ASP A 52 -7.82 13.46 -14.03
CA ASP A 52 -8.50 12.23 -14.47
C ASP A 52 -8.46 12.10 -16.00
N GLY A 53 -7.99 10.95 -16.49
CA GLY A 53 -7.75 10.69 -17.91
C GLY A 53 -6.50 11.37 -18.49
N ARG A 54 -5.77 12.18 -17.73
CA ARG A 54 -4.48 12.78 -18.12
C ARG A 54 -3.29 12.05 -17.50
N VAL A 55 -3.51 11.40 -16.36
CA VAL A 55 -2.55 10.47 -15.75
C VAL A 55 -3.01 9.04 -15.98
N TYR A 56 -2.06 8.11 -16.05
CA TYR A 56 -2.38 6.69 -16.20
C TYR A 56 -3.16 6.15 -14.99
N GLY A 57 -2.78 6.56 -13.78
CA GLY A 57 -3.49 6.19 -12.56
C GLY A 57 -3.10 7.05 -11.37
N VAL A 58 -3.91 6.96 -10.33
CA VAL A 58 -3.65 7.51 -8.98
C VAL A 58 -3.42 6.34 -8.02
N ASN A 59 -2.40 6.46 -7.18
CA ASN A 59 -2.10 5.49 -6.14
C ASN A 59 -2.39 6.10 -4.76
N LEU A 60 -3.18 5.41 -3.94
CA LEU A 60 -3.48 5.82 -2.57
C LEU A 60 -2.35 5.37 -1.61
N PRO A 61 -2.19 6.05 -0.45
CA PRO A 61 -1.23 5.67 0.58
C PRO A 61 -1.38 4.21 0.99
N GLU A 62 -0.28 3.58 1.39
CA GLU A 62 -0.28 2.18 1.82
C GLU A 62 -1.14 1.96 3.08
N THR A 63 -1.82 0.82 3.16
CA THR A 63 -2.63 0.43 4.32
C THR A 63 -1.82 0.11 5.57
N ALA A 64 -0.57 -0.33 5.43
CA ALA A 64 0.31 -0.73 6.52
C ALA A 64 0.80 0.50 7.29
N ILE A 65 0.43 0.58 8.57
CA ILE A 65 0.82 1.67 9.48
C ILE A 65 1.25 1.05 10.81
N ASP A 66 2.31 1.60 11.42
CA ASP A 66 2.90 1.07 12.66
C ASP A 66 2.73 2.09 13.80
N LEU A 67 1.58 2.04 14.48
CA LEU A 67 1.24 2.91 15.60
C LEU A 67 1.73 2.35 16.94
N ASP A 68 1.80 3.18 17.97
CA ASP A 68 2.03 2.71 19.35
C ASP A 68 0.80 1.93 19.85
N GLU A 69 0.88 0.60 19.84
CA GLU A 69 -0.17 -0.30 20.31
C GLU A 69 -0.55 -0.07 21.78
N LYS A 70 0.38 0.44 22.60
CA LYS A 70 0.11 0.71 24.02
C LYS A 70 -0.60 2.03 24.23
N ARG A 71 -0.56 2.93 23.25
CA ARG A 71 -1.14 4.28 23.29
C ARG A 71 -1.74 4.62 21.93
N PRO A 72 -2.79 3.90 21.49
CA PRO A 72 -3.38 4.14 20.19
C PRO A 72 -3.91 5.58 20.11
N PRO A 73 -3.81 6.23 18.93
CA PRO A 73 -4.38 7.55 18.72
C PRO A 73 -5.88 7.57 18.99
N LYS A 74 -6.39 8.75 19.38
CA LYS A 74 -7.83 8.94 19.61
C LYS A 74 -8.63 8.54 18.37
N GLY A 75 -9.68 7.74 18.58
CA GLY A 75 -10.59 7.30 17.53
C GLY A 75 -10.06 6.17 16.64
N PHE A 76 -8.80 5.76 16.82
CA PHE A 76 -8.26 4.63 16.09
C PHE A 76 -8.81 3.32 16.66
N THR A 77 -9.37 2.50 15.77
CA THR A 77 -9.52 1.06 15.91
C THR A 77 -9.22 0.44 14.56
N CYS A 78 -8.81 -0.82 14.52
CA CYS A 78 -8.51 -1.47 13.26
C CYS A 78 -9.73 -1.58 12.32
N ASP A 79 -10.93 -1.79 12.88
CA ASP A 79 -12.18 -1.74 12.11
C ASP A 79 -12.50 -0.33 11.60
N ASN A 80 -12.34 0.71 12.43
CA ASN A 80 -12.60 2.09 11.99
C ASN A 80 -11.58 2.52 10.93
N TYR A 81 -10.32 2.13 11.08
CA TYR A 81 -9.28 2.41 10.09
C TYR A 81 -9.58 1.69 8.77
N PHE A 82 -9.86 0.38 8.81
CA PHE A 82 -10.25 -0.37 7.61
C PHE A 82 -11.46 0.25 6.90
N ALA A 83 -12.54 0.54 7.64
CA ALA A 83 -13.73 1.16 7.08
C ALA A 83 -13.42 2.53 6.43
N SER A 84 -12.57 3.33 7.08
CA SER A 84 -12.17 4.65 6.59
C SER A 84 -11.33 4.59 5.32
N GLU A 85 -10.38 3.65 5.24
CA GLU A 85 -9.60 3.42 4.02
C GLU A 85 -10.50 2.93 2.88
N MET A 86 -11.47 2.04 3.17
CA MET A 86 -12.45 1.59 2.17
C MET A 86 -13.37 2.73 1.69
N GLU A 87 -13.78 3.65 2.56
CA GLU A 87 -14.51 4.86 2.17
C GLU A 87 -13.68 5.74 1.22
N ASN A 88 -12.40 5.93 1.51
CA ASN A 88 -11.49 6.71 0.67
C ASN A 88 -11.24 6.05 -0.68
N LEU A 89 -11.05 4.73 -0.69
CA LEU A 89 -10.89 3.96 -1.91
C LEU A 89 -12.15 4.02 -2.79
N THR A 90 -13.32 3.88 -2.18
CA THR A 90 -14.62 4.02 -2.85
C THR A 90 -14.78 5.42 -3.44
N PHE A 91 -14.46 6.45 -2.66
CA PHE A 91 -14.52 7.83 -3.12
C PHE A 91 -13.55 8.11 -4.27
N ALA A 92 -12.31 7.63 -4.17
CA ALA A 92 -11.31 7.76 -5.22
C ALA A 92 -11.80 7.15 -6.55
N ARG A 93 -12.36 5.94 -6.50
CA ARG A 93 -12.94 5.29 -7.70
C ARG A 93 -14.16 6.01 -8.25
N LYS A 94 -14.94 6.68 -7.40
CA LYS A 94 -16.07 7.50 -7.83
C LYS A 94 -15.61 8.74 -8.61
N VAL A 95 -14.57 9.42 -8.14
CA VAL A 95 -14.14 10.71 -8.73
C VAL A 95 -13.15 10.55 -9.89
N PHE A 96 -12.24 9.59 -9.81
CA PHE A 96 -11.43 9.19 -10.96
C PHE A 96 -12.24 8.18 -11.74
N THR A 97 -12.72 8.53 -12.93
CA THR A 97 -13.56 7.65 -13.77
C THR A 97 -12.79 7.09 -14.95
N LYS A 98 -11.73 7.77 -15.40
CA LYS A 98 -10.93 7.40 -16.57
C LYS A 98 -9.59 6.79 -16.19
N SER A 99 -8.90 7.38 -15.22
CA SER A 99 -7.61 6.87 -14.72
C SER A 99 -7.81 5.63 -13.85
N HIS A 100 -6.77 4.78 -13.80
CA HIS A 100 -6.73 3.68 -12.83
C HIS A 100 -6.66 4.23 -11.40
N VAL A 101 -7.35 3.58 -10.47
CA VAL A 101 -7.19 3.83 -9.03
C VAL A 101 -6.51 2.60 -8.45
N VAL A 102 -5.42 2.79 -7.71
CA VAL A 102 -4.65 1.73 -7.07
C VAL A 102 -4.58 1.98 -5.57
N GLN A 103 -4.83 0.93 -4.78
CA GLN A 103 -4.56 0.91 -3.34
C GLN A 103 -3.30 0.07 -3.07
N TYR A 104 -2.30 0.66 -2.42
CA TYR A 104 -1.15 -0.12 -1.93
C TYR A 104 -1.51 -0.86 -0.65
N VAL A 105 -1.18 -2.16 -0.61
CA VAL A 105 -1.50 -3.06 0.50
C VAL A 105 -0.42 -4.13 0.67
N ASN A 106 0.34 -4.04 1.76
CA ASN A 106 1.15 -5.15 2.26
C ASN A 106 0.38 -5.98 3.29
N PHE A 107 -0.20 -5.31 4.29
CA PHE A 107 -1.00 -5.87 5.38
C PHE A 107 -1.90 -4.79 6.00
N TRP A 108 -2.77 -5.18 6.91
CA TRP A 108 -3.63 -4.31 7.70
C TRP A 108 -3.21 -4.35 9.17
N PRO A 109 -3.28 -3.22 9.91
CA PRO A 109 -3.15 -3.24 11.37
C PRO A 109 -4.15 -4.23 12.01
N CYS A 110 -3.72 -4.88 13.09
CA CYS A 110 -4.44 -5.94 13.81
C CYS A 110 -4.75 -7.22 13.01
N GLU A 111 -4.32 -7.35 11.76
CA GLU A 111 -4.60 -8.56 10.97
C GLU A 111 -3.31 -9.33 10.66
N TRP A 112 -3.38 -10.64 10.84
CA TRP A 112 -2.35 -11.54 10.36
C TRP A 112 -2.98 -12.75 9.70
N ASN A 113 -2.54 -13.06 8.47
CA ASN A 113 -3.05 -14.21 7.73
C ASN A 113 -4.59 -14.15 7.54
N ASN A 114 -5.11 -12.94 7.34
CA ASN A 114 -6.53 -12.66 7.07
C ASN A 114 -7.50 -13.17 8.15
N ASP A 115 -7.10 -13.11 9.43
CA ASP A 115 -7.95 -13.52 10.56
C ASP A 115 -9.16 -12.59 10.80
N HIS A 116 -9.11 -11.35 10.33
CA HIS A 116 -10.23 -10.37 10.39
C HIS A 116 -10.91 -10.14 9.04
N ASN A 117 -10.48 -10.87 8.01
CA ASN A 117 -10.99 -10.79 6.65
C ASN A 117 -10.91 -9.37 6.01
N TYR A 118 -9.98 -8.52 6.44
CA TYR A 118 -9.73 -7.22 5.81
C TYR A 118 -9.14 -7.40 4.41
N MET A 119 -8.10 -8.24 4.27
CA MET A 119 -7.52 -8.54 2.96
C MET A 119 -8.54 -9.14 1.99
N GLY A 120 -9.35 -10.11 2.45
CA GLY A 120 -10.38 -10.74 1.65
C GLY A 120 -11.43 -9.76 1.14
N ARG A 121 -11.97 -8.92 2.03
CA ARG A 121 -12.95 -7.88 1.66
C ARG A 121 -12.36 -6.83 0.72
N LEU A 122 -11.12 -6.40 0.93
CA LEU A 122 -10.45 -5.45 0.03
C LEU A 122 -10.33 -6.02 -1.39
N PHE A 123 -9.83 -7.25 -1.52
CA PHE A 123 -9.61 -7.86 -2.84
C PHE A 123 -10.91 -8.15 -3.58
N GLU A 124 -11.94 -8.61 -2.87
CA GLU A 124 -13.28 -8.81 -3.43
C GLU A 124 -13.86 -7.49 -3.95
N PHE A 125 -13.83 -6.45 -3.10
CA PHE A 125 -14.30 -5.12 -3.47
C PHE A 125 -13.53 -4.55 -4.67
N ALA A 126 -12.20 -4.66 -4.67
CA ALA A 126 -11.38 -4.12 -5.74
C ALA A 126 -11.66 -4.78 -7.09
N SER A 127 -11.79 -6.11 -7.09
CA SER A 127 -12.13 -6.90 -8.28
C SER A 127 -13.52 -6.52 -8.83
N ALA A 128 -14.51 -6.32 -7.96
CA ALA A 128 -15.87 -5.96 -8.36
C ALA A 128 -15.99 -4.51 -8.87
N ASN A 129 -15.11 -3.60 -8.46
CA ASN A 129 -15.26 -2.15 -8.69
C ASN A 129 -14.20 -1.55 -9.63
N ASN A 130 -13.54 -2.37 -10.44
CA ASN A 130 -12.50 -1.93 -11.40
C ASN A 130 -11.37 -1.11 -10.72
N ILE A 131 -10.92 -1.59 -9.57
CA ILE A 131 -9.84 -0.99 -8.78
C ILE A 131 -8.60 -1.89 -8.89
N GLY A 132 -7.45 -1.25 -9.07
CA GLY A 132 -6.17 -1.91 -9.00
C GLY A 132 -5.67 -2.05 -7.56
N LEU A 133 -4.83 -3.04 -7.32
CA LEU A 133 -4.14 -3.21 -6.04
C LEU A 133 -2.63 -3.27 -6.28
N GLY A 134 -1.87 -2.92 -5.26
CA GLY A 134 -0.44 -2.80 -5.37
C GLY A 134 0.27 -2.92 -4.04
N GLY A 135 1.54 -2.54 -4.04
CA GLY A 135 2.36 -2.52 -2.85
C GLY A 135 3.66 -1.75 -3.11
N PRO A 136 4.25 -1.15 -2.07
CA PRO A 136 5.51 -0.42 -2.20
C PRO A 136 6.70 -1.35 -2.43
N ASP A 137 6.57 -2.65 -2.14
CA ASP A 137 7.71 -3.56 -2.11
C ASP A 137 7.45 -4.91 -2.79
N ILE A 138 8.31 -5.25 -3.74
CA ILE A 138 8.49 -6.63 -4.21
C ILE A 138 9.59 -7.27 -3.38
N VAL A 139 9.19 -8.01 -2.35
CA VAL A 139 10.06 -8.66 -1.37
C VAL A 139 9.80 -10.17 -1.32
N PRO A 140 10.43 -10.94 -2.22
CA PRO A 140 10.24 -12.37 -2.30
C PRO A 140 10.47 -13.05 -0.93
N TYR A 141 9.61 -14.01 -0.58
CA TYR A 141 9.75 -14.84 0.63
C TYR A 141 9.65 -14.10 1.98
N ARG A 142 9.48 -12.77 2.02
CA ARG A 142 9.27 -12.06 3.29
C ARG A 142 7.97 -12.52 3.93
N LYS A 143 8.06 -12.89 5.20
CA LYS A 143 6.96 -13.51 5.98
C LYS A 143 5.68 -12.67 5.94
N ALA A 144 5.77 -11.35 6.08
CA ALA A 144 4.61 -10.46 6.11
C ALA A 144 3.82 -10.51 4.79
N GLN A 145 4.47 -10.33 3.65
CA GLN A 145 3.83 -10.37 2.33
C GLN A 145 3.32 -11.78 2.00
N MET A 146 4.12 -12.81 2.29
CA MET A 146 3.75 -14.21 2.03
C MET A 146 2.57 -14.71 2.86
N LYS A 147 2.32 -14.11 4.04
CA LYS A 147 1.18 -14.43 4.90
C LYS A 147 -0.03 -13.55 4.64
N ASN A 148 0.17 -12.35 4.11
CA ASN A 148 -0.90 -11.37 3.91
C ASN A 148 -1.16 -11.16 2.42
N SER A 149 -0.60 -10.14 1.78
CA SER A 149 -1.04 -9.72 0.44
C SER A 149 -0.74 -10.71 -0.71
N TYR A 150 0.41 -11.40 -0.72
CA TYR A 150 0.84 -12.19 -1.89
C TYR A 150 -0.07 -13.39 -2.22
N PRO A 151 -0.56 -14.18 -1.25
CA PRO A 151 -1.58 -15.20 -1.51
C PRO A 151 -2.83 -14.66 -2.19
N PHE A 152 -3.27 -13.45 -1.83
CA PHE A 152 -4.44 -12.81 -2.43
C PHE A 152 -4.17 -12.33 -3.84
N PHE A 153 -3.01 -11.70 -4.11
CA PHE A 153 -2.60 -11.38 -5.48
C PHE A 153 -2.55 -12.63 -6.37
N ASN A 154 -2.05 -13.75 -5.85
CA ASN A 154 -2.05 -15.02 -6.58
C ASN A 154 -3.48 -15.59 -6.79
N LYS A 155 -4.38 -15.46 -5.81
CA LYS A 155 -5.79 -15.90 -5.91
C LYS A 155 -6.61 -15.04 -6.89
N TYR A 156 -6.30 -13.75 -6.98
CA TYR A 156 -7.02 -12.76 -7.79
C TYR A 156 -6.30 -12.44 -9.12
N LYS A 157 -5.41 -13.32 -9.57
CA LYS A 157 -4.78 -13.22 -10.89
C LYS A 157 -5.84 -13.02 -11.99
N ASN A 158 -5.62 -12.02 -12.84
CA ASN A 158 -6.50 -11.63 -13.93
C ASN A 158 -7.93 -11.20 -13.52
N LYS A 159 -8.17 -10.94 -12.21
CA LYS A 159 -9.45 -10.45 -11.69
C LYS A 159 -9.39 -8.99 -11.21
N LEU A 160 -8.19 -8.43 -11.06
CA LEU A 160 -7.97 -7.05 -10.68
C LEU A 160 -7.80 -6.19 -11.93
N ALA A 161 -8.24 -4.92 -11.85
CA ALA A 161 -8.13 -3.98 -12.96
C ALA A 161 -6.67 -3.65 -13.32
N LEU A 162 -5.82 -3.59 -12.29
CA LEU A 162 -4.40 -3.33 -12.41
C LEU A 162 -3.66 -3.94 -11.22
N VAL A 163 -2.50 -4.54 -11.45
CA VAL A 163 -1.52 -4.82 -10.38
C VAL A 163 -0.29 -3.95 -10.56
N ALA A 164 -0.10 -2.97 -9.68
CA ALA A 164 1.00 -2.02 -9.75
C ALA A 164 1.87 -2.10 -8.48
N MET A 165 3.13 -2.51 -8.62
CA MET A 165 4.05 -2.75 -7.51
C MET A 165 5.28 -1.86 -7.62
N ALA A 166 5.95 -1.58 -6.52
CA ALA A 166 7.25 -0.92 -6.55
C ALA A 166 8.38 -1.86 -6.10
N VAL A 167 9.58 -1.58 -6.60
CA VAL A 167 10.86 -2.01 -6.04
C VAL A 167 11.52 -0.76 -5.48
N GLN A 168 11.41 -0.54 -4.17
CA GLN A 168 12.00 0.62 -3.52
C GLN A 168 13.51 0.41 -3.27
N GLU A 169 14.22 1.52 -3.04
CA GLU A 169 15.65 1.46 -2.72
C GLU A 169 15.96 0.63 -1.46
N PRO A 170 15.18 0.73 -0.36
CA PRO A 170 15.36 -0.16 0.80
C PRO A 170 15.18 -1.64 0.46
N THR A 171 14.26 -1.99 -0.46
CA THR A 171 14.06 -3.37 -0.94
C THR A 171 15.36 -4.01 -1.44
N LEU A 172 16.24 -3.21 -2.07
CA LEU A 172 17.52 -3.66 -2.61
C LEU A 172 18.55 -4.01 -1.52
N THR A 173 18.32 -3.56 -0.29
CA THR A 173 19.18 -3.88 0.86
C THR A 173 18.76 -5.16 1.58
N TYR A 174 17.54 -5.66 1.30
CA TYR A 174 16.99 -6.81 1.98
C TYR A 174 17.59 -8.13 1.50
N ARG A 175 17.65 -9.08 2.42
CA ARG A 175 18.12 -10.43 2.18
C ARG A 175 16.97 -11.41 1.99
N ASN A 176 17.16 -12.37 1.08
CA ASN A 176 16.30 -13.53 1.00
C ASN A 176 16.43 -14.34 2.31
N PRO A 177 15.33 -14.53 3.06
CA PRO A 177 15.36 -15.25 4.34
C PRO A 177 15.80 -16.72 4.21
N ASN A 178 15.65 -17.33 3.02
CA ASN A 178 16.02 -18.71 2.77
C ASN A 178 17.52 -18.89 2.49
N THR A 179 18.20 -17.86 1.98
CA THR A 179 19.60 -17.98 1.53
C THR A 179 20.55 -17.03 2.27
N GLY A 180 20.03 -16.02 2.98
CA GLY A 180 20.80 -14.97 3.63
C GLY A 180 21.49 -13.99 2.66
N LYS A 181 21.29 -14.13 1.34
CA LYS A 181 21.90 -13.28 0.31
C LYS A 181 20.95 -12.15 -0.10
N PRO A 182 21.45 -11.01 -0.61
CA PRO A 182 20.60 -10.01 -1.25
C PRO A 182 19.76 -10.63 -2.37
N PHE A 183 18.55 -10.10 -2.59
CA PHE A 183 17.70 -10.58 -3.67
C PHE A 183 18.38 -10.45 -5.03
N SER A 184 18.40 -11.53 -5.80
CA SER A 184 18.79 -11.51 -7.21
C SER A 184 17.69 -10.89 -8.08
N LYS A 185 18.08 -10.45 -9.27
CA LYS A 185 17.14 -10.00 -10.31
C LYS A 185 16.10 -11.06 -10.66
N GLU A 186 16.51 -12.32 -10.72
CA GLU A 186 15.63 -13.43 -11.06
C GLU A 186 14.57 -13.65 -9.99
N GLU A 187 14.93 -13.55 -8.71
CA GLU A 187 13.97 -13.66 -7.60
C GLU A 187 12.93 -12.54 -7.63
N LEU A 188 13.36 -11.29 -7.86
CA LEU A 188 12.44 -10.15 -8.02
C LEU A 188 11.52 -10.33 -9.23
N TYR A 189 12.05 -10.81 -10.35
CA TYR A 189 11.28 -11.06 -11.57
C TYR A 189 10.27 -12.20 -11.42
N ASN A 190 10.66 -13.30 -10.79
CA ASN A 190 9.78 -14.44 -10.54
C ASN A 190 8.68 -14.10 -9.53
N SER A 191 8.99 -13.27 -8.52
CA SER A 191 7.97 -12.75 -7.60
C SER A 191 6.95 -11.86 -8.32
N GLN A 192 7.39 -10.97 -9.22
CA GLN A 192 6.48 -10.16 -10.04
C GLN A 192 5.51 -11.00 -10.87
N LYS A 193 5.99 -12.07 -11.50
CA LYS A 193 5.13 -13.03 -12.21
C LYS A 193 4.13 -13.73 -11.27
N THR A 194 4.58 -14.07 -10.06
CA THR A 194 3.77 -14.79 -9.07
C THR A 194 2.59 -13.96 -8.59
N ILE A 195 2.76 -12.65 -8.46
CA ILE A 195 1.70 -11.71 -8.05
C ILE A 195 1.08 -10.95 -9.23
N SER A 196 1.38 -11.37 -10.48
CA SER A 196 0.83 -10.81 -11.73
C SER A 196 1.01 -9.30 -11.90
N VAL A 197 2.19 -8.77 -11.55
CA VAL A 197 2.52 -7.36 -11.73
C VAL A 197 2.43 -6.94 -13.20
N GLN A 198 1.69 -5.88 -13.46
CA GLN A 198 1.55 -5.27 -14.79
C GLN A 198 2.37 -3.97 -14.89
N ILE A 199 2.48 -3.22 -13.80
CA ILE A 199 3.35 -2.03 -13.71
C ILE A 199 4.29 -2.20 -12.52
N SER A 200 5.59 -2.08 -12.79
CA SER A 200 6.61 -2.02 -11.74
C SER A 200 7.23 -0.63 -11.72
N PHE A 201 7.15 0.07 -10.58
CA PHE A 201 7.91 1.28 -10.32
C PHE A 201 9.28 0.91 -9.75
N SER A 202 10.35 1.55 -10.22
CA SER A 202 11.70 1.35 -9.70
C SER A 202 12.41 2.69 -9.59
N GLY A 203 13.35 2.81 -8.65
CA GLY A 203 14.14 4.04 -8.46
C GLY A 203 14.86 4.53 -9.72
N ALA A 204 15.21 5.82 -9.72
CA ALA A 204 15.75 6.55 -10.89
C ALA A 204 17.09 5.98 -11.40
N ARG A 205 17.86 5.32 -10.55
CA ARG A 205 19.01 4.52 -10.95
C ARG A 205 18.56 3.07 -11.02
N ARG A 206 18.45 2.52 -12.22
CA ARG A 206 18.48 1.05 -12.37
C ARG A 206 19.79 0.60 -11.74
N PRO A 207 19.76 -0.21 -10.68
CA PRO A 207 20.96 -0.84 -10.19
C PRO A 207 21.60 -1.60 -11.38
N HIS A 208 22.92 -1.51 -11.55
CA HIS A 208 23.64 -2.05 -12.73
C HIS A 208 23.30 -3.53 -13.03
N TRP A 209 23.06 -4.33 -11.98
CA TRP A 209 22.60 -5.71 -12.03
C TRP A 209 21.12 -5.93 -12.44
N LEU A 210 20.27 -4.90 -12.40
CA LEU A 210 18.87 -4.94 -12.91
C LEU A 210 18.77 -4.54 -14.40
N ALA A 211 19.81 -3.95 -15.01
CA ALA A 211 19.86 -3.75 -16.46
C ALA A 211 19.89 -5.12 -17.17
N LYS A 212 19.16 -5.26 -18.29
CA LYS A 212 19.35 -6.42 -19.19
C LYS A 212 20.71 -6.23 -19.87
N LYS A 213 21.51 -7.30 -19.95
CA LYS A 213 22.39 -7.48 -21.12
C LYS A 213 21.50 -7.90 -22.28
#